data_AF-A0A2N6IBJ7-F1
#
_entry.id   AF-A0A2N6IBJ7-F1
#
_cell.length_a   1.000
_cell.length_b   1.000
_cell.length_c   1.000
_cell.angle_alpha   90.00
_cell.angle_beta   90.00
_cell.angle_gamma   90.00
#
_symmetry.space_group_name_H-M   'P 1'
#
loop_
_entity.id
_entity.type
_entity.pdbx_description
1 polymer ?
#
loop_
_entity_poly.entity_id
_entity_poly.type
_entity_poly.pdbx_seq_one_letter_code
_entity_poly.pdbx_strand_id
1 'polypeptide(L)'
;MQSPWLDIDKAENSSDLMLYLNARGQTAGGKQIAAGLGLSINALADTIRSYKIGQTGHVYLARANGVLLVHRDTALSDGKHQLKDLPGFSRVLN
;
A
#
# COMPACT_ATOMS: atom_id res chain seq x y z
N MET A 1 0.53 -7.52 -21.69
CA MET A 1 0.86 -7.79 -20.28
C MET A 1 -0.33 -7.32 -19.45
N GLN A 2 -0.81 -8.10 -18.48
CA GLN A 2 -1.87 -7.61 -17.58
C GLN A 2 -1.27 -6.54 -16.65
N SER A 3 -2.07 -5.57 -16.22
CA SER A 3 -1.64 -4.57 -15.24
C SER A 3 -1.16 -5.29 -13.97
N PRO A 4 -0.04 -4.84 -13.37
CA PRO A 4 0.39 -5.40 -12.11
C PRO A 4 -0.65 -5.15 -11.02
N TRP A 5 -0.73 -6.07 -10.05
CA TRP A 5 -1.59 -5.91 -8.88
C TRP A 5 -0.74 -5.89 -7.62
N LEU A 6 -1.26 -5.18 -6.63
CA LEU A 6 -0.67 -5.08 -5.31
C LEU A 6 -1.41 -6.00 -4.35
N ASP A 7 -0.66 -6.68 -3.50
CA ASP A 7 -1.20 -7.48 -2.42
C ASP A 7 -0.40 -7.26 -1.13
N ILE A 8 -1.05 -7.38 0.02
CA ILE A 8 -0.39 -7.30 1.32
C ILE A 8 -0.60 -8.61 2.05
N ASP A 9 0.49 -9.33 2.28
CA ASP A 9 0.48 -10.61 2.98
C ASP A 9 1.74 -10.77 3.83
N LYS A 10 1.76 -11.79 4.68
CA LYS A 10 2.93 -12.18 5.46
C LYS A 10 4.03 -12.72 4.56
N ALA A 11 5.28 -12.41 4.90
CA ALA A 11 6.44 -13.04 4.29
C ALA A 11 6.44 -14.55 4.54
N GLU A 12 6.98 -15.30 3.58
CA GLU A 12 7.12 -16.76 3.71
C GLU A 12 8.00 -17.07 4.94
N ASN A 13 7.46 -17.85 5.88
CA ASN A 13 8.10 -18.21 7.14
C ASN A 13 8.38 -17.05 8.13
N SER A 14 7.71 -15.89 7.99
CA SER A 14 7.77 -14.79 8.97
C SER A 14 6.38 -14.24 9.28
N SER A 15 6.23 -13.57 10.44
CA SER A 15 5.06 -12.77 10.76
C SER A 15 5.09 -11.37 10.14
N ASP A 16 6.20 -11.00 9.50
CA ASP A 16 6.38 -9.69 8.89
C ASP A 16 5.45 -9.51 7.71
N LEU A 17 4.80 -8.35 7.63
CA LEU A 17 3.95 -7.97 6.51
C LEU A 17 4.78 -7.38 5.36
N MET A 18 4.40 -7.74 4.14
CA MET A 18 5.03 -7.32 2.90
C MET A 18 3.99 -6.72 1.96
N LEU A 19 4.42 -5.78 1.11
CA LEU A 19 3.69 -5.38 -0.10
C LEU A 19 4.27 -6.15 -1.28
N TYR A 20 3.45 -6.94 -1.94
CA TYR A 20 3.82 -7.68 -3.15
C TYR A 20 3.36 -6.95 -4.40
N LEU A 21 4.32 -6.60 -5.26
CA LEU A 21 4.06 -6.18 -6.64
C LEU A 21 4.08 -7.41 -7.52
N ASN A 22 2.91 -7.79 -8.02
CA ASN A 22 2.75 -9.01 -8.80
C ASN A 22 2.44 -8.68 -10.26
N ALA A 23 3.03 -9.45 -11.17
CA ALA A 23 2.81 -9.33 -12.61
C ALA A 23 2.57 -10.70 -13.24
N ARG A 24 1.69 -10.73 -14.26
CA ARG A 24 1.45 -11.90 -15.11
C ARG A 24 1.86 -11.63 -16.56
N GLY A 25 2.50 -12.61 -17.17
CA GLY A 25 2.96 -12.57 -18.55
C GLY A 25 2.73 -13.88 -19.29
N GLN A 26 3.17 -13.91 -20.54
CA GLN A 26 3.25 -15.12 -21.35
C GLN A 26 4.59 -15.15 -22.08
N THR A 27 5.16 -16.34 -22.26
CA THR A 27 6.33 -16.53 -23.11
C THR A 27 5.95 -16.42 -24.59
N ALA A 28 6.94 -16.35 -25.50
CA ALA A 28 6.70 -16.35 -26.94
C ALA A 28 5.90 -17.59 -27.43
N GLY A 29 6.00 -18.71 -26.72
CA GLY A 29 5.23 -19.94 -26.97
C GLY A 29 3.88 -20.01 -26.25
N GLY A 30 3.39 -18.91 -25.68
CA GLY A 30 2.07 -18.84 -25.04
C GLY A 30 1.98 -19.41 -23.61
N LYS A 31 3.09 -19.88 -23.02
CA LYS A 31 3.10 -20.36 -21.63
C LYS A 31 2.90 -19.20 -20.66
N GLN A 32 1.92 -19.30 -19.77
CA GLN A 32 1.69 -18.31 -18.71
C GLN A 32 2.81 -18.31 -17.68
N ILE A 33 3.18 -17.12 -17.22
CA ILE A 33 4.17 -16.90 -16.15
C ILE A 33 3.66 -15.86 -15.17
N ALA A 34 4.08 -15.96 -13.91
CA ALA A 34 3.87 -14.97 -12.88
C ALA A 34 5.19 -14.65 -12.18
N ALA A 35 5.37 -13.40 -11.77
CA ALA A 35 6.49 -12.96 -10.97
C ALA A 35 5.97 -12.00 -9.89
N GLY A 36 6.60 -12.04 -8.71
CA GLY A 36 6.29 -11.18 -7.58
C GLY A 36 7.56 -10.55 -7.01
N LEU A 37 7.48 -9.28 -6.62
CA LEU A 37 8.50 -8.58 -5.86
C LEU A 37 7.93 -8.20 -4.48
N GLY A 38 8.53 -8.69 -3.41
CA GLY A 38 8.17 -8.34 -2.04
C GLY A 38 8.92 -7.11 -1.54
N LEU A 39 8.19 -6.14 -0.98
CA LEU A 39 8.71 -4.93 -0.35
C LEU A 39 8.33 -4.92 1.13
N SER A 40 9.27 -4.60 2.02
CA SER A 40 8.99 -4.52 3.46
C SER A 40 7.97 -3.43 3.76
N ILE A 41 6.89 -3.78 4.48
CA ILE A 41 5.90 -2.78 4.87
C ILE A 41 6.46 -1.79 5.89
N ASN A 42 7.42 -2.21 6.71
CA ASN A 42 8.06 -1.34 7.70
C ASN A 42 8.90 -0.26 6.99
N ALA A 43 9.71 -0.65 5.99
CA ALA A 43 10.49 0.30 5.21
C ALA A 43 9.61 1.26 4.40
N LEU A 44 8.50 0.77 3.84
CA LEU A 44 7.48 1.61 3.20
C LEU A 44 6.87 2.57 4.22
N ALA A 45 6.54 2.10 5.42
CA ALA A 45 5.93 2.91 6.45
C ALA A 45 6.87 4.03 6.93
N ASP A 46 8.15 3.74 7.09
CA ASP A 46 9.15 4.73 7.47
C ASP A 46 9.37 5.77 6.36
N THR A 47 9.33 5.33 5.10
CA THR A 47 9.35 6.24 3.95
C THR A 47 8.13 7.17 3.97
N ILE A 48 6.92 6.63 4.17
CA ILE A 48 5.68 7.42 4.23
C ILE A 48 5.72 8.43 5.38
N ARG A 49 6.17 8.02 6.58
CA ARG A 49 6.23 8.88 7.77
C ARG A 49 7.23 10.03 7.59
N SER A 50 8.37 9.75 6.97
CA SER A 50 9.45 10.73 6.75
C SER A 50 9.17 11.68 5.60
N TYR A 51 8.44 11.25 4.57
CA TYR A 51 8.18 12.06 3.39
C TYR A 51 7.28 13.27 3.69
N LYS A 52 7.59 14.42 3.08
CA LYS A 52 6.77 15.64 3.12
C LYS A 52 6.60 16.16 1.70
N ILE A 53 5.36 16.50 1.34
CA ILE A 53 5.04 17.18 0.09
C ILE A 53 4.92 18.67 0.40
N GLY A 54 5.89 19.47 -0.03
CA GLY A 54 5.96 20.88 0.35
C GLY A 54 6.05 21.06 1.87
N GLN A 55 5.44 22.13 2.39
CA GLN A 55 5.51 22.46 3.82
C GLN A 55 4.55 21.64 4.68
N THR A 56 3.35 21.34 4.17
CA THR A 56 2.25 20.76 4.97
C THR A 56 1.69 19.45 4.41
N GLY A 57 2.04 19.06 3.19
CA GLY A 57 1.52 17.86 2.56
C GLY A 57 2.16 16.59 3.08
N HIS A 58 1.38 15.52 3.13
CA HIS A 58 1.79 14.20 3.64
C HIS A 58 1.33 13.09 2.69
N VAL A 59 1.97 11.93 2.79
CA VAL A 59 1.61 10.71 2.08
C VAL A 59 0.98 9.74 3.07
N TYR A 60 0.10 8.87 2.59
CA TYR A 60 -0.51 7.79 3.35
C TYR A 60 -0.78 6.61 2.41
N LEU A 61 -0.87 5.42 3.00
CA LEU A 61 -1.31 4.21 2.32
C LEU A 61 -2.69 3.83 2.86
N ALA A 62 -3.66 3.64 1.97
CA ALA A 62 -5.00 3.20 2.31
C ALA A 62 -5.40 1.98 1.47
N ARG A 63 -6.25 1.13 2.02
CA ARG A 63 -6.95 0.09 1.25
C ARG A 63 -7.92 0.74 0.26
N ALA A 64 -8.32 -0.03 -0.76
CA ALA A 64 -9.32 0.40 -1.73
C ALA A 64 -10.66 0.85 -1.11
N ASN A 65 -11.01 0.30 0.06
CA ASN A 65 -12.21 0.70 0.81
C ASN A 65 -12.03 1.95 1.68
N GLY A 66 -10.87 2.60 1.61
CA GLY A 66 -10.56 3.83 2.36
C GLY A 66 -9.89 3.63 3.71
N VAL A 67 -9.76 2.39 4.22
CA VAL A 67 -9.14 2.16 5.53
C VAL A 67 -7.66 2.50 5.49
N LEU A 68 -7.20 3.33 6.44
CA LEU A 68 -5.81 3.71 6.57
C LEU A 68 -4.96 2.52 7.03
N LEU A 69 -3.91 2.22 6.27
CA LEU A 69 -2.90 1.19 6.58
C LEU A 69 -1.64 1.80 7.16
N VAL A 70 -1.18 2.92 6.57
CA VAL A 70 -0.03 3.67 7.05
C VAL A 70 -0.37 5.16 6.97
N HIS A 71 -0.17 5.83 8.10
CA HIS A 71 -0.28 7.26 8.22
C HIS A 71 0.94 7.80 9.01
N ARG A 72 1.28 9.08 8.83
CA ARG A 72 2.36 9.74 9.58
C ARG A 72 2.11 9.67 11.09
N ASP A 73 0.89 10.04 11.49
CA ASP A 73 0.39 9.78 12.83
C ASP A 73 0.04 8.29 12.95
N THR A 74 0.83 7.57 13.75
CA THR A 74 0.71 6.13 13.92
C THR A 74 -0.57 5.72 14.64
N ALA A 75 -1.21 6.62 15.40
CA ALA A 75 -2.49 6.36 16.05
C ALA A 75 -3.62 6.12 15.02
N LEU A 76 -3.46 6.65 13.80
CA LEU A 76 -4.42 6.48 12.71
C LEU A 76 -4.17 5.20 11.88
N SER A 77 -3.12 4.43 12.17
CA SER A 77 -2.74 3.20 11.45
C SER A 77 -3.18 1.92 12.18
N ASP A 78 -4.35 1.95 12.82
CA ASP A 78 -4.90 0.86 13.64
C ASP A 78 -5.92 -0.02 12.88
N GLY A 79 -6.15 0.27 11.60
CA GLY A 79 -7.13 -0.42 10.75
C GLY A 79 -8.59 -0.04 11.02
N LYS A 80 -8.85 0.98 11.86
CA LYS A 80 -10.21 1.45 12.19
C LYS A 80 -10.53 2.80 11.57
N HIS A 81 -9.51 3.60 11.26
CA HIS A 81 -9.67 4.93 10.69
C HIS A 81 -9.82 4.89 9.16
N GLN A 82 -10.66 5.79 8.63
CA GLN A 82 -10.95 5.89 7.21
C GLN A 82 -10.39 7.19 6.63
N LEU A 83 -9.98 7.15 5.36
CA LEU A 83 -9.49 8.30 4.61
C LEU A 83 -10.52 9.45 4.58
N LYS A 84 -11.81 9.13 4.43
CA LYS A 84 -12.89 10.12 4.38
C LYS A 84 -13.05 10.93 5.67
N ASP A 85 -12.60 10.39 6.81
CA ASP A 85 -12.74 11.06 8.10
C ASP A 85 -11.56 12.03 8.37
N LEU A 86 -10.54 12.03 7.49
CA LEU A 86 -9.44 12.97 7.60
C LEU A 86 -9.85 14.39 7.17
N PRO A 87 -9.30 15.43 7.82
CA PRO A 87 -9.48 16.82 7.40
C PRO A 87 -9.13 17.00 5.90
N GLY A 88 -10.02 17.65 5.16
CA GLY A 88 -9.85 17.89 3.72
C GLY A 88 -10.38 16.79 2.80
N PHE A 89 -10.67 15.59 3.31
CA PHE A 89 -11.22 14.48 2.51
C PHE A 89 -12.74 14.31 2.66
N SER A 90 -13.28 14.69 3.82
CA SER A 90 -14.69 14.51 4.16
C SER A 90 -15.67 15.19 3.20
N ARG A 91 -15.31 16.31 2.56
CA ARG A 91 -16.19 16.97 1.58
C ARG A 91 -16.19 16.28 0.21
N VAL A 92 -15.12 15.58 -0.15
CA VAL A 92 -14.89 15.04 -1.50
C VAL A 92 -15.29 13.56 -1.61
N LEU A 93 -15.23 12.82 -0.51
CA LEU A 93 -15.47 11.37 -0.47
C LEU A 93 -16.85 10.99 0.13
N ASN A 94 -17.76 11.94 0.23
CA ASN A 94 -19.16 11.72 0.65
C ASN A 94 -20.03 11.22 -0.51
#